data_AF-A0A9P0YQ36-F1
#
_entry.id   AF-A0A9P0YQ36-F1
#
_cell.length_a   1.000
_cell.length_b   1.000
_cell.length_c   1.000
_cell.angle_alpha   90.00
_cell.angle_beta   90.00
_cell.angle_gamma   90.00
#
_symmetry.space_group_name_H-M   'P 1'
#
loop_
_entity.id
_entity.type
_entity.pdbx_description
1 polymer ?
#
loop_
_entity_poly.entity_id
_entity_poly.type
_entity_poly.pdbx_seq_one_letter_code
_entity_poly.pdbx_strand_id
1 'polypeptide(L)'
;MSKLTTTSSMKTHDAHVIMQRLLSIALKEMLPEHVWSSITEISLLFQSICSSILDAASLRRLEEFLGGLNKKVTNKAHVEASIFQAYIQQEISTFSSFYFEREVITRRKIPVRNDDICENLYENVVFIFNYPGRGKRAATNRYIVGGELQISHTYILMNFLEILVFYQ
;
A
#
# COMPACT_ATOMS: atom_id res chain seq x y z
N MET A 1 3.40 0.74 -46.09
CA MET A 1 2.91 0.40 -44.74
C MET A 1 3.41 -1.00 -44.41
N SER A 2 4.51 -1.11 -43.67
CA SER A 2 5.11 -2.40 -43.28
C SER A 2 4.26 -3.06 -42.20
N LYS A 3 3.74 -4.26 -42.49
CA LYS A 3 3.18 -5.19 -41.52
C LYS A 3 4.24 -5.41 -40.42
N LEU A 4 3.93 -5.00 -39.18
CA LEU A 4 4.67 -5.44 -38.00
C LEU A 4 4.44 -6.95 -37.89
N THR A 5 5.41 -7.72 -38.37
CA THR A 5 5.43 -9.18 -38.29
C THR A 5 5.49 -9.60 -36.84
N THR A 6 4.47 -10.32 -36.41
CA THR A 6 4.39 -11.13 -35.19
C THR A 6 5.74 -11.78 -34.88
N THR A 7 6.44 -11.33 -33.84
CA THR A 7 7.61 -12.01 -33.30
C THR A 7 7.15 -13.20 -32.47
N SER A 8 6.78 -14.32 -33.11
CA SER A 8 6.43 -15.58 -32.43
C SER A 8 7.44 -16.68 -32.74
N SER A 9 8.74 -16.43 -32.53
CA SER A 9 9.76 -17.49 -32.61
C SER A 9 10.67 -17.53 -31.39
N MET A 10 10.11 -17.32 -30.20
CA MET A 10 10.78 -17.63 -28.94
C MET A 10 9.94 -18.67 -28.22
N LYS A 11 10.52 -19.82 -27.86
CA LYS A 11 9.81 -20.77 -27.01
C LYS A 11 9.57 -20.11 -25.66
N THR A 12 8.50 -20.48 -24.97
CA THR A 12 8.19 -19.97 -23.62
C THR A 12 9.37 -20.16 -22.66
N HIS A 13 10.13 -21.24 -22.84
CA HIS A 13 11.40 -21.50 -22.13
C HIS A 13 12.44 -20.39 -22.34
N ASP A 14 12.64 -19.92 -23.58
CA ASP A 14 13.65 -18.89 -23.89
C ASP A 14 13.24 -17.53 -23.30
N ALA A 15 11.94 -17.20 -23.37
CA ALA A 15 11.39 -16.01 -22.71
C ALA A 15 11.53 -16.09 -21.19
N HIS A 16 11.34 -17.27 -20.59
CA HIS A 16 11.51 -17.49 -19.16
C HIS A 16 12.96 -17.28 -18.70
N VAL A 17 13.92 -17.86 -19.41
CA VAL A 17 15.36 -17.69 -19.15
C VAL A 17 15.78 -16.23 -19.31
N ILE A 18 15.21 -15.53 -20.29
CA ILE A 18 15.50 -14.11 -20.50
C ILE A 18 14.98 -13.27 -19.33
N MET A 19 13.75 -13.49 -18.89
CA MET A 19 13.16 -12.74 -17.75
C MET A 19 13.87 -13.02 -16.42
N GLN A 20 14.32 -14.27 -16.20
CA GLN A 20 14.99 -14.66 -14.96
C GLN A 20 16.45 -14.21 -14.88
N ARG A 21 17.18 -14.15 -16.00
CA ARG A 21 18.64 -14.00 -15.96
C ARG A 21 19.21 -12.96 -16.91
N LEU A 22 18.71 -12.89 -18.14
CA LEU A 22 19.32 -12.03 -19.17
C LEU A 22 18.81 -10.59 -19.13
N LEU A 23 17.56 -10.37 -18.72
CA LEU A 23 16.96 -9.03 -18.66
C LEU A 23 17.72 -8.14 -17.67
N SER A 24 18.04 -8.67 -16.49
CA SER A 24 18.90 -7.97 -15.56
C SER A 24 20.30 -7.85 -16.18
N ILE A 25 21.02 -8.92 -16.50
CA ILE A 25 22.42 -8.79 -16.95
C ILE A 25 22.62 -7.82 -18.13
N ALA A 26 21.70 -7.79 -19.11
CA ALA A 26 21.78 -6.90 -20.27
C ALA A 26 21.50 -5.41 -19.96
N LEU A 27 20.75 -5.12 -18.91
CA LEU A 27 20.26 -3.77 -18.59
C LEU A 27 21.09 -3.05 -17.51
N LYS A 28 22.03 -3.76 -16.87
CA LYS A 28 22.87 -3.24 -15.77
C LYS A 28 23.65 -1.98 -16.11
N GLU A 29 24.26 -1.95 -17.29
CA GLU A 29 25.14 -0.85 -17.71
C GLU A 29 24.37 0.27 -18.44
N MET A 30 23.08 0.06 -18.73
CA MET A 30 22.29 1.00 -19.54
C MET A 30 21.30 1.83 -18.71
N LEU A 31 21.08 1.50 -17.45
CA LEU A 31 20.00 2.08 -16.65
C LEU A 31 20.51 2.67 -15.32
N PRO A 32 19.88 3.76 -14.83
CA PRO A 32 20.17 4.31 -13.51
C PRO A 32 20.00 3.27 -12.40
N GLU A 33 20.81 3.35 -11.34
CA GLU A 33 20.89 2.36 -10.26
C GLU A 33 19.53 1.98 -9.66
N HIS A 34 18.63 2.95 -9.52
CA HIS A 34 17.30 2.71 -8.98
C HIS A 34 16.38 1.93 -9.93
N VAL A 35 16.51 2.11 -11.26
CA VAL A 35 15.74 1.33 -12.26
C VAL A 35 16.32 -0.07 -12.39
N TRP A 36 17.65 -0.15 -12.38
CA TRP A 36 18.38 -1.40 -12.34
C TRP A 36 17.99 -2.27 -11.14
N SER A 37 17.89 -1.67 -9.96
CA SER A 37 17.49 -2.35 -8.72
C SER A 37 16.10 -2.96 -8.84
N SER A 38 15.11 -2.22 -9.34
CA SER A 38 13.75 -2.74 -9.56
C SER A 38 13.74 -3.89 -10.57
N ILE A 39 14.47 -3.78 -11.69
CA ILE A 39 14.55 -4.85 -12.70
C ILE A 39 15.20 -6.11 -12.10
N THR A 40 16.25 -5.93 -11.30
CA THR A 40 16.93 -7.03 -10.63
C THR A 40 16.00 -7.71 -9.62
N GLU A 41 15.22 -6.93 -8.87
CA GLU A 41 14.22 -7.45 -7.93
C GLU A 41 13.16 -8.32 -8.64
N ILE A 42 12.68 -7.92 -9.82
CA ILE A 42 11.78 -8.74 -10.65
C ILE A 42 12.44 -10.06 -11.04
N SER A 43 13.67 -10.01 -11.57
CA SER A 43 14.36 -11.21 -12.01
C SER A 43 14.59 -12.18 -10.86
N LEU A 44 14.97 -11.66 -9.68
CA LEU A 44 15.11 -12.45 -8.46
C LEU A 44 13.77 -13.00 -7.96
N LEU A 45 12.67 -12.25 -8.10
CA LEU A 45 11.32 -12.73 -7.78
C LEU A 45 10.94 -13.93 -8.65
N PHE A 46 11.10 -13.84 -9.97
CA PHE A 46 10.80 -14.96 -10.87
C PHE A 46 11.72 -16.16 -10.62
N GLN A 47 12.98 -15.91 -10.26
CA GLN A 47 13.88 -16.96 -9.84
C GLN A 47 13.41 -17.62 -8.53
N SER A 48 12.91 -16.84 -7.56
CA SER A 48 12.36 -17.34 -6.30
C SER A 48 11.07 -18.14 -6.50
N ILE A 49 10.18 -17.70 -7.40
CA ILE A 49 8.91 -18.38 -7.70
C ILE A 49 9.17 -19.72 -8.40
N CYS A 50 10.20 -19.79 -9.24
CA CYS A 50 10.53 -20.99 -10.02
C CYS A 50 11.62 -21.85 -9.38
N SER A 51 12.12 -21.47 -8.20
CA SER A 51 13.08 -22.28 -7.45
C SER A 51 12.40 -23.50 -6.86
N SER A 52 13.05 -24.66 -6.99
CA SER A 52 12.62 -25.90 -6.33
C SER A 52 13.04 -25.97 -4.85
N ILE A 53 13.92 -25.05 -4.42
CA ILE A 53 14.47 -25.00 -3.06
C ILE A 53 14.38 -23.55 -2.58
N LEU A 54 13.61 -23.31 -1.51
CA LEU A 54 13.44 -21.98 -0.92
C LEU A 54 13.49 -22.09 0.61
N ASP A 55 14.23 -21.21 1.27
CA ASP A 55 14.26 -21.16 2.74
C ASP A 55 13.01 -20.49 3.31
N ALA A 56 12.71 -20.75 4.58
CA ALA A 56 11.49 -20.25 5.22
C ALA A 56 11.41 -18.71 5.31
N ALA A 57 12.54 -18.00 5.33
CA ALA A 57 12.53 -16.54 5.37
C ALA A 57 12.25 -15.94 3.98
N SER A 58 12.82 -16.52 2.92
CA SER A 58 12.52 -16.09 1.54
C SER A 58 11.11 -16.47 1.11
N LEU A 59 10.58 -17.62 1.55
CA LEU A 59 9.19 -18.01 1.29
C LEU A 59 8.19 -17.03 1.90
N ARG A 60 8.42 -16.60 3.15
CA ARG A 60 7.56 -15.63 3.82
C ARG A 60 7.57 -14.26 3.14
N ARG A 61 8.75 -13.79 2.74
CA ARG A 61 8.89 -12.54 1.97
C ARG A 61 8.17 -12.62 0.63
N LEU A 62 8.30 -13.76 -0.05
CA LEU A 62 7.59 -14.00 -1.31
C LEU A 62 6.06 -13.99 -1.09
N GLU A 63 5.57 -14.61 -0.02
CA GLU A 63 4.15 -14.64 0.32
C GLU A 63 3.59 -13.25 0.64
N GLU A 64 4.30 -12.45 1.43
CA GLU A 64 3.91 -11.06 1.74
C GLU A 64 3.82 -10.20 0.46
N PHE A 65 4.83 -10.33 -0.39
CA PHE A 65 4.91 -9.59 -1.65
C PHE A 65 3.81 -10.01 -2.63
N LEU A 66 3.64 -11.32 -2.86
CA LEU A 66 2.58 -11.86 -3.72
C LEU A 66 1.20 -11.58 -3.14
N GLY A 67 1.03 -11.58 -1.82
CA GLY A 67 -0.21 -11.19 -1.16
C GLY A 67 -0.61 -9.74 -1.44
N GLY A 68 0.37 -8.85 -1.60
CA GLY A 68 0.16 -7.47 -2.06
C GLY A 68 -0.27 -7.39 -3.54
N LEU A 69 0.38 -8.17 -4.41
CA LEU A 69 0.09 -8.17 -5.85
C LEU A 69 -1.21 -8.89 -6.20
N ASN A 70 -1.57 -9.97 -5.49
CA ASN A 70 -2.81 -10.71 -5.69
C ASN A 70 -4.06 -9.82 -5.52
N LYS A 71 -3.99 -8.79 -4.66
CA LYS A 71 -5.06 -7.79 -4.51
C LYS A 71 -5.23 -6.90 -5.75
N LYS A 72 -4.23 -6.87 -6.64
CA LYS A 72 -4.17 -6.08 -7.88
C LYS A 72 -4.35 -6.92 -9.14
N VAL A 73 -4.33 -8.25 -9.03
CA VAL A 73 -4.55 -9.16 -10.15
C VAL A 73 -6.02 -9.10 -10.55
N THR A 74 -6.29 -8.57 -11.74
CA THR A 74 -7.65 -8.44 -12.29
C THR A 74 -8.01 -9.58 -13.23
N ASN A 75 -7.02 -10.24 -13.84
CA ASN A 75 -7.23 -11.35 -14.77
C ASN A 75 -6.75 -12.69 -14.17
N LYS A 76 -7.70 -13.53 -13.75
CA LYS A 76 -7.43 -14.86 -13.19
C LYS A 76 -7.16 -15.94 -14.24
N ALA A 77 -7.53 -15.73 -15.50
CA ALA A 77 -7.25 -16.67 -16.58
C ALA A 77 -5.76 -16.67 -16.97
N HIS A 78 -5.05 -15.56 -16.69
CA HIS A 78 -3.61 -15.42 -16.90
C HIS A 78 -2.93 -14.78 -15.69
N VAL A 79 -2.95 -15.49 -14.55
CA VAL A 79 -2.43 -15.01 -13.26
C VAL A 79 -0.99 -14.50 -13.37
N GLU A 80 -0.08 -15.23 -14.01
CA GLU A 80 1.33 -14.86 -14.12
C GLU A 80 1.52 -13.54 -14.88
N ALA A 81 0.87 -13.40 -16.04
CA ALA A 81 0.93 -12.19 -16.85
C ALA A 81 0.28 -11.01 -16.11
N SER A 82 -0.82 -11.25 -15.39
CA SER A 82 -1.49 -10.22 -14.60
C SER A 82 -0.65 -9.77 -13.39
N ILE A 83 0.11 -10.68 -12.76
CA ILE A 83 1.06 -10.35 -11.68
C ILE A 83 2.18 -9.48 -12.24
N PHE A 84 2.78 -9.89 -13.38
CA PHE A 84 3.84 -9.13 -14.03
C PHE A 84 3.38 -7.71 -14.39
N GLN A 85 2.22 -7.59 -15.02
CA GLN A 85 1.63 -6.30 -15.37
C GLN A 85 1.38 -5.43 -14.14
N ALA A 86 0.80 -5.98 -13.07
CA ALA A 86 0.54 -5.25 -11.83
C ALA A 86 1.83 -4.76 -11.16
N TYR A 87 2.89 -5.56 -11.21
CA TYR A 87 4.20 -5.17 -10.71
C TYR A 87 4.83 -4.06 -11.54
N ILE A 88 4.93 -4.22 -12.86
CA ILE A 88 5.51 -3.20 -13.75
C ILE A 88 4.76 -1.87 -13.60
N GLN A 89 3.43 -1.91 -13.52
CA GLN A 89 2.63 -0.71 -13.31
C GLN A 89 2.89 -0.05 -11.94
N GLN A 90 3.13 -0.85 -10.90
CA GLN A 90 3.54 -0.35 -9.59
C GLN A 90 4.92 0.31 -9.65
N GLU A 91 5.92 -0.31 -10.29
CA GLU A 91 7.27 0.25 -10.39
C GLU A 91 7.30 1.52 -11.24
N ILE A 92 6.60 1.57 -12.37
CA ILE A 92 6.53 2.78 -13.19
C ILE A 92 5.87 3.92 -12.42
N SER A 93 4.79 3.65 -11.68
CA SER A 93 4.13 4.67 -10.85
C SER A 93 5.06 5.19 -9.74
N THR A 94 5.79 4.26 -9.13
CA THR A 94 6.78 4.50 -8.09
C THR A 94 7.95 5.33 -8.62
N PHE A 95 8.48 5.01 -9.79
CA PHE A 95 9.54 5.75 -10.47
C PHE A 95 9.09 7.15 -10.89
N SER A 96 7.93 7.23 -11.58
CA SER A 96 7.38 8.51 -12.07
C SER A 96 7.18 9.50 -10.91
N SER A 97 6.87 8.99 -9.71
CA SER A 97 6.70 9.82 -8.52
C SER A 97 7.94 10.62 -8.10
N PHE A 98 9.14 10.17 -8.47
CA PHE A 98 10.40 10.88 -8.20
C PHE A 98 10.63 12.07 -9.13
N TYR A 99 10.08 12.02 -10.34
CA TYR A 99 10.25 13.08 -11.35
C TYR A 99 9.16 14.15 -11.27
N PHE A 100 8.06 13.88 -10.57
CA PHE A 100 7.04 14.88 -10.33
C PHE A 100 7.44 15.85 -9.22
N GLU A 101 7.06 17.12 -9.41
CA GLU A 101 7.20 18.20 -8.42
C GLU A 101 6.63 17.80 -7.04
N ARG A 102 7.09 18.47 -5.99
CA ARG A 102 6.78 18.09 -4.60
C ARG A 102 5.28 18.15 -4.32
N GLU A 103 4.59 19.06 -5.00
CA GLU A 103 3.18 19.38 -4.91
C GLU A 103 2.29 18.32 -5.58
N VAL A 104 2.84 17.49 -6.47
CA VAL A 104 2.09 16.44 -7.14
C VAL A 104 1.88 15.26 -6.19
N ILE A 105 0.60 15.03 -5.84
CA ILE A 105 0.18 13.91 -5.00
C ILE A 105 0.39 12.59 -5.76
N THR A 106 1.21 11.72 -5.19
CA THR A 106 1.51 10.38 -5.74
C THR A 106 1.28 9.33 -4.66
N ARG A 107 1.11 8.06 -5.04
CA ARG A 107 0.86 6.97 -4.07
C ARG A 107 1.87 6.92 -2.91
N ARG A 108 3.11 7.35 -3.13
CA ARG A 108 4.15 7.47 -2.09
C ARG A 108 4.02 8.69 -1.18
N LYS A 109 3.50 9.79 -1.73
CA LYS A 109 3.33 11.08 -1.05
C LYS A 109 1.94 11.22 -0.41
N ILE A 110 0.99 10.33 -0.74
CA ILE A 110 -0.33 10.30 -0.10
C ILE A 110 -0.12 9.88 1.36
N PRO A 111 -0.51 10.72 2.34
CA PRO A 111 -0.50 10.33 3.75
C PRO A 111 -1.34 9.07 3.93
N VAL A 112 -0.96 8.22 4.89
CA VAL A 112 -1.64 6.94 5.09
C VAL A 112 -3.12 7.25 5.31
N ARG A 113 -4.01 6.51 4.65
CA ARG A 113 -5.45 6.68 4.91
C ARG A 113 -5.67 6.39 6.40
N ASN A 114 -6.06 7.43 7.16
CA ASN A 114 -6.13 7.54 8.63
C ASN A 114 -4.93 8.22 9.33
N ASP A 115 -4.14 9.06 8.66
CA ASP A 115 -3.34 10.05 9.39
C ASP A 115 -4.30 11.08 10.00
N ASP A 116 -4.67 10.84 11.26
CA ASP A 116 -5.53 11.68 12.09
C ASP A 116 -4.77 12.93 12.59
N ILE A 117 -3.98 13.58 11.73
CA ILE A 117 -3.35 14.87 12.04
C ILE A 117 -4.45 15.92 11.96
N CYS A 118 -5.24 15.99 13.02
CA CYS A 118 -6.24 17.04 13.24
C CYS A 118 -5.59 18.11 14.11
N GLU A 119 -5.03 19.15 13.49
CA GLU A 119 -4.73 20.41 14.18
C GLU A 119 -6.05 21.14 14.45
N ASN A 120 -6.82 20.68 15.43
CA ASN A 120 -7.94 21.44 15.96
C ASN A 120 -7.86 21.47 17.48
N LEU A 121 -6.85 22.17 17.99
CA LEU A 121 -6.89 22.67 19.35
C LEU A 121 -7.87 23.85 19.37
N TYR A 122 -9.17 23.57 19.53
CA TYR A 122 -10.06 24.61 20.02
C TYR A 122 -9.53 25.00 21.41
N GLU A 123 -8.92 26.18 21.52
CA GLU A 123 -8.15 26.63 22.71
C GLU A 123 -8.94 26.63 24.03
N ASN A 124 -10.23 26.30 24.03
CA ASN A 124 -11.12 26.37 25.19
C ASN A 124 -12.09 25.18 25.33
N VAL A 125 -11.71 23.98 24.85
CA VAL A 125 -12.54 22.76 24.98
C VAL A 125 -11.85 21.74 25.89
N VAL A 126 -12.60 21.19 26.86
CA VAL A 126 -12.14 20.14 27.79
C VAL A 126 -11.58 18.95 26.99
N PHE A 127 -10.47 18.35 27.43
CA PHE A 127 -9.68 17.42 26.64
C PHE A 127 -10.49 16.20 26.14
N ILE A 128 -11.47 15.76 26.94
CA ILE A 128 -12.40 14.68 26.59
C ILE A 128 -13.19 14.94 25.29
N PHE A 129 -13.55 16.21 25.01
CA PHE A 129 -14.30 16.59 23.82
C PHE A 129 -13.38 16.97 22.66
N ASN A 130 -12.06 16.95 22.88
CA ASN A 130 -11.05 17.25 21.88
C ASN A 130 -10.34 16.00 21.33
N TYR A 131 -10.96 14.82 21.50
CA TYR A 131 -10.42 13.59 20.94
C TYR A 131 -10.72 13.51 19.44
N PRO A 132 -9.70 13.46 18.56
CA PRO A 132 -9.93 13.29 17.14
C PRO A 132 -10.54 11.91 16.89
N GLY A 133 -11.78 11.88 16.39
CA GLY A 133 -12.48 10.65 16.08
C GLY A 133 -13.18 10.75 14.72
N ARG A 134 -12.85 9.85 13.79
CA ARG A 134 -13.60 9.70 12.54
C ARG A 134 -14.64 8.60 12.68
N GLY A 135 -15.91 8.95 12.53
CA GLY A 135 -16.99 7.97 12.46
C GLY A 135 -16.75 6.96 11.34
N LYS A 136 -16.66 5.66 11.68
CA LYS A 136 -16.42 4.58 10.69
C LYS A 136 -17.64 4.27 9.82
N ARG A 137 -18.79 4.88 10.10
CA ARG A 137 -20.08 4.64 9.42
C ARG A 137 -20.81 5.96 9.22
N ALA A 138 -21.81 5.95 8.33
CA ALA A 138 -22.73 7.06 8.18
C ALA A 138 -23.34 7.42 9.54
N ALA A 139 -23.36 8.71 9.86
CA ALA A 139 -23.96 9.19 11.09
C ALA A 139 -25.46 8.89 11.09
N THR A 140 -25.95 8.32 12.19
CA THR A 140 -27.38 8.09 12.40
C THR A 140 -27.81 8.89 13.63
N ASN A 141 -28.82 9.74 13.48
CA ASN A 141 -29.43 10.41 14.62
C ASN A 141 -30.25 9.40 15.41
N ARG A 142 -29.90 9.19 16.68
CA ARG A 142 -30.74 8.50 17.65
C ARG A 142 -30.93 9.38 18.87
N TYR A 143 -32.12 9.38 19.44
CA TYR A 143 -32.34 9.97 20.75
C TYR A 143 -31.62 9.12 21.80
N ILE A 144 -31.05 9.77 22.81
CA ILE A 144 -30.51 9.10 23.98
C ILE A 144 -31.70 8.56 24.77
N VAL A 145 -31.75 7.25 25.04
CA VAL A 145 -32.93 6.61 25.65
C VAL A 145 -32.59 6.02 27.02
N GLY A 146 -33.50 6.15 27.98
CA GLY A 146 -33.35 5.58 29.32
C GLY A 146 -32.29 6.29 30.15
N GLY A 147 -31.52 5.52 30.92
CA GLY A 147 -30.46 6.03 31.81
C GLY A 147 -29.13 6.34 31.12
N GLU A 148 -29.03 6.22 29.79
CA GLU A 148 -27.78 6.45 29.03
C GLU A 148 -27.19 7.85 29.31
N LEU A 149 -28.04 8.87 29.46
CA LEU A 149 -27.59 10.23 29.78
C LEU A 149 -26.97 10.30 31.16
N GLN A 150 -27.62 9.70 32.16
CA GLN A 150 -27.15 9.67 33.55
C GLN A 150 -25.82 8.91 33.68
N ILE A 151 -25.70 7.78 32.96
CA ILE A 151 -24.48 6.98 32.92
C ILE A 151 -23.35 7.76 32.26
N SER A 152 -23.61 8.38 31.11
CA SER A 152 -22.61 9.19 30.40
C SER A 152 -22.14 10.37 31.26
N HIS A 153 -23.07 11.07 31.90
CA HIS A 153 -22.77 12.17 32.80
C HIS A 153 -21.93 11.73 34.00
N THR A 154 -22.30 10.62 34.65
CA THR A 154 -21.56 10.08 35.80
C THR A 154 -20.16 9.62 35.40
N TYR A 155 -20.02 8.99 34.23
CA TYR A 155 -18.74 8.56 33.70
C TYR A 155 -17.80 9.75 33.45
N ILE A 156 -18.30 10.82 32.83
CA ILE A 156 -17.54 12.04 32.58
C ILE A 156 -17.10 12.68 33.90
N LEU A 157 -17.99 12.78 34.89
CA LEU A 157 -17.68 13.39 36.19
C LEU A 157 -16.67 12.59 37.02
N MET A 158 -16.74 11.27 36.98
CA MET A 158 -15.91 10.42 37.83
C MET A 158 -14.50 10.14 37.25
N ASN A 159 -14.31 10.29 35.94
CA ASN A 159 -13.06 9.87 35.28
C ASN A 159 -12.19 11.03 34.78
N PHE A 160 -12.66 12.28 34.81
CA PHE A 160 -11.94 13.41 34.23
C PHE A 160 -11.59 14.48 35.29
N LEU A 161 -10.31 14.52 35.65
CA LEU A 161 -9.73 15.42 36.66
C LEU A 161 -9.98 16.91 36.36
N GLU A 162 -10.05 17.28 35.08
CA GLU A 162 -10.32 18.65 34.60
C GLU A 162 -11.69 19.20 35.07
N ILE A 163 -12.65 18.31 35.36
CA ILE A 163 -14.01 18.68 35.77
C ILE A 163 -14.16 18.65 37.30
N LEU A 164 -13.29 17.94 38.01
CA LEU A 164 -13.31 17.86 39.48
C LEU A 164 -13.00 19.21 40.15
N VAL A 165 -12.30 20.13 39.46
CA VAL A 165 -12.00 21.48 39.95
C VAL A 165 -13.28 22.31 40.20
N PHE A 166 -14.38 21.99 39.53
CA PHE A 166 -15.67 22.66 39.71
C PHE A 166 -16.50 22.11 40.89
N TYR A 167 -15.96 21.16 41.68
CA TYR A 167 -16.64 20.49 42.80
C TYR A 167 -16.05 20.81 44.19
N GLN A 168 -15.11 21.76 44.30
CA GLN A 168 -14.63 22.33 45.58
C GLN A 168 -15.34 23.66 45.89
#